data_AF-A0A9E0U1M6-F1
#
_entry.id   AF-A0A9E0U1M6-F1
#
_cell.length_a   1.000
_cell.length_b   1.000
_cell.length_c   1.000
_cell.angle_alpha   90.00
_cell.angle_beta   90.00
_cell.angle_gamma   90.00
#
_symmetry.space_group_name_H-M   'P 1'
#
loop_
_entity.id
_entity.type
_entity.pdbx_description
1 polymer ?
#
loop_
_entity_poly.entity_id
_entity_poly.type
_entity_poly.pdbx_seq_one_letter_code
_entity_poly.pdbx_strand_id
1 'polypeptide(L)'
;MNDPFIQSTWTKQDEPFEKPLRPQSLFDFSGQDSVRERLEVFIAAAKKRSEPLGHCLFYGPPGLGKTTLANIIAKTMGTQLVVT
;
A
#
# COMPACT_ATOMS: atom_id res chain seq x y z
N MET A 1 46.23 -7.40 -32.35
CA MET A 1 45.87 -6.85 -31.02
C MET A 1 44.37 -6.80 -30.98
N ASN A 2 43.77 -7.80 -30.33
CA ASN A 2 42.32 -7.91 -30.17
C ASN A 2 41.92 -6.96 -29.04
N ASP A 3 41.07 -5.98 -29.33
CA ASP A 3 40.31 -5.27 -28.31
C ASP A 3 39.03 -6.05 -28.03
N PRO A 4 38.90 -6.76 -26.90
CA PRO A 4 37.62 -7.30 -26.49
C PRO A 4 36.88 -6.21 -25.72
N PHE A 5 36.47 -5.14 -26.41
CA PHE A 5 35.60 -4.13 -25.83
C PHE A 5 34.15 -4.54 -26.07
N ILE A 6 33.54 -5.19 -25.08
CA ILE A 6 32.08 -5.34 -25.05
C ILE A 6 31.52 -3.96 -24.65
N GLN A 7 31.08 -3.19 -25.64
CA GLN A 7 30.30 -1.98 -25.42
C GLN A 7 28.90 -2.42 -24.96
N SER A 8 28.60 -2.25 -23.67
CA SER A 8 27.29 -2.53 -23.09
C SER A 8 26.27 -1.47 -23.54
N THR A 9 25.87 -1.51 -24.82
CA THR A 9 24.90 -0.57 -25.40
C THR A 9 23.44 -0.91 -25.08
N TRP A 10 23.16 -1.84 -24.16
CA TRP A 10 21.77 -2.19 -23.78
C TRP A 10 21.61 -2.44 -22.29
N THR A 11 22.04 -1.51 -21.44
CA THR A 11 21.50 -1.43 -20.08
C THR A 11 20.20 -0.65 -20.14
N LYS A 12 19.13 -1.29 -20.62
CA LYS A 12 17.78 -0.85 -20.25
C LYS A 12 17.79 -0.99 -18.74
N GLN A 13 17.77 0.12 -17.99
CA GLN A 13 17.65 0.06 -16.53
C GLN A 13 16.52 -0.91 -16.24
N ASP A 14 16.82 -1.97 -15.49
CA ASP A 14 15.78 -2.91 -15.07
C ASP A 14 14.67 -2.04 -14.48
N GLU A 15 13.49 -2.04 -15.13
CA GLU A 15 12.34 -1.44 -14.50
C GLU A 15 12.25 -2.04 -13.10
N PRO A 16 11.93 -1.26 -12.06
CA PRO A 16 11.81 -1.79 -10.71
C PRO A 16 10.73 -2.86 -10.70
N PHE A 17 11.15 -4.10 -10.95
CA PHE A 17 10.31 -5.30 -11.07
C PHE A 17 10.07 -5.88 -9.68
N GLU A 18 10.06 -5.04 -8.64
CA GLU A 18 9.59 -5.46 -7.33
C GLU A 18 8.10 -5.19 -7.25
N LYS A 19 7.30 -6.20 -7.61
CA LYS A 19 5.89 -6.21 -7.26
C LYS A 19 5.77 -6.24 -5.73
N PRO A 20 5.12 -5.26 -5.10
CA PRO A 20 4.97 -5.25 -3.66
C PRO A 20 4.13 -6.46 -3.21
N LEU A 21 4.67 -7.25 -2.28
CA LEU A 21 3.98 -8.42 -1.72
C LEU A 21 2.75 -8.05 -0.89
N ARG A 22 2.68 -6.81 -0.40
CA ARG A 22 1.55 -6.30 0.38
C ARG A 22 0.63 -5.47 -0.50
N PRO A 23 -0.70 -5.64 -0.36
CA PRO A 23 -1.67 -4.83 -1.09
C PRO A 23 -1.44 -3.35 -0.79
N GLN A 24 -1.53 -2.54 -1.85
CA GLN A 24 -1.17 -1.12 -1.83
C GLN A 24 -2.38 -0.21 -1.72
N SER A 25 -3.56 -0.73 -2.02
CA SER A 25 -4.84 -0.04 -1.95
C SER A 25 -5.89 -0.90 -1.26
N LEU A 26 -7.01 -0.28 -0.87
CA LEU A 26 -8.17 -1.01 -0.36
C LEU A 26 -8.73 -1.99 -1.39
N PHE A 27 -8.63 -1.66 -2.68
CA PHE A 27 -9.07 -2.54 -3.77
C PHE A 27 -8.23 -3.82 -3.87
N ASP A 28 -6.92 -3.73 -3.58
CA ASP A 28 -6.02 -4.89 -3.58
C ASP A 28 -6.20 -5.78 -2.34
N PHE A 29 -6.92 -5.30 -1.31
CA PHE A 29 -7.17 -6.05 -0.09
C PHE A 29 -8.27 -7.08 -0.34
N SER A 30 -7.84 -8.31 -0.62
CA SER A 30 -8.75 -9.42 -0.91
C SER A 30 -9.44 -9.94 0.36
N GLY A 31 -10.75 -10.13 0.27
CA GLY A 31 -11.59 -10.56 1.37
C GLY A 31 -11.97 -9.44 2.34
N GLN A 32 -12.85 -9.78 3.29
CA GLN A 32 -13.44 -8.82 4.24
C GLN A 32 -14.11 -7.60 3.56
N ASP A 33 -14.94 -7.84 2.54
CA ASP A 33 -15.63 -6.79 1.77
C ASP A 33 -16.40 -5.81 2.66
N SER A 34 -17.05 -6.31 3.72
CA SER A 34 -17.78 -5.47 4.67
C SER A 34 -16.89 -4.47 5.41
N VAL A 35 -15.62 -4.81 5.68
CA VAL A 35 -14.65 -3.90 6.29
C VAL A 35 -14.12 -2.92 5.25
N ARG A 36 -13.81 -3.41 4.04
CA ARG A 36 -13.35 -2.59 2.92
C ARG A 36 -14.36 -1.49 2.57
N GLU A 37 -15.63 -1.85 2.38
CA GLU A 37 -16.71 -0.92 2.05
C GLU A 37 -16.89 0.15 3.14
N ARG A 38 -16.87 -0.24 4.42
CA ARG A 38 -16.95 0.73 5.53
C ARG A 38 -15.77 1.70 5.53
N LEU A 39 -14.55 1.19 5.32
CA LEU A 39 -13.35 2.03 5.26
C LEU A 39 -13.37 2.97 4.06
N GLU A 40 -13.84 2.52 2.90
CA GLU A 40 -14.02 3.38 1.72
C GLU A 40 -14.94 4.56 2.02
N VAL A 41 -16.08 4.31 2.68
CA VAL A 41 -17.02 5.37 3.09
C VAL A 41 -16.39 6.32 4.11
N PHE A 42 -15.72 5.81 5.14
CA PHE A 42 -15.10 6.66 6.17
C PHE A 42 -13.96 7.53 5.63
N ILE A 43 -13.09 6.94 4.80
CA ILE A 43 -11.98 7.66 4.17
C ILE A 43 -12.52 8.72 3.20
N ALA A 44 -13.49 8.37 2.36
CA ALA A 44 -14.09 9.33 1.45
C ALA A 44 -14.73 10.51 2.20
N ALA A 45 -15.43 10.23 3.29
CA ALA A 45 -16.05 11.26 4.13
C ALA A 45 -15.01 12.16 4.82
N ALA A 46 -13.95 11.59 5.39
CA ALA A 46 -12.85 12.35 6.01
C ALA A 46 -12.11 13.23 4.99
N LYS A 47 -11.80 12.67 3.81
CA LYS A 47 -11.20 13.42 2.70
C LYS A 47 -12.07 14.57 2.23
N LYS A 48 -13.38 14.35 2.09
CA LYS A 48 -14.33 15.38 1.67
C LYS A 48 -14.40 16.55 2.66
N ARG A 49 -14.20 16.29 3.95
CA ARG A 49 -14.16 17.30 5.01
C ARG A 49 -12.76 17.89 5.24
N SER A 50 -11.73 17.38 4.58
CA SER A 50 -10.33 17.72 4.86
C SER A 50 -9.94 17.52 6.33
N GLU A 51 -10.49 16.46 6.94
CA GLU A 51 -10.28 16.12 8.34
C GLU A 51 -9.48 14.81 8.47
N PRO A 52 -8.83 14.57 9.62
CA PRO A 52 -8.27 13.26 9.93
C PRO A 52 -9.33 12.16 9.90
N LEU A 53 -8.93 10.94 9.54
CA LEU A 53 -9.78 9.76 9.72
C LEU A 53 -10.03 9.57 11.23
N GLY A 54 -11.27 9.27 11.61
CA GLY A 54 -11.59 8.94 13.01
C GLY A 54 -10.80 7.74 13.53
N HIS A 55 -10.75 7.59 14.85
CA HIS A 55 -10.06 6.47 15.49
C HIS A 55 -10.67 5.12 15.06
N CYS A 56 -9.81 4.19 14.63
CA CYS A 56 -10.19 2.86 14.18
C CYS A 56 -9.50 1.80 15.05
N LEU A 57 -10.27 0.83 15.55
CA LEU A 57 -9.75 -0.34 16.27
C LEU A 57 -9.94 -1.59 15.41
N PHE A 58 -8.83 -2.22 14.99
CA PHE A 58 -8.86 -3.50 14.30
C PHE A 58 -8.65 -4.63 15.29
N TYR A 59 -9.66 -5.48 15.50
CA TYR A 59 -9.58 -6.65 16.36
C TYR A 59 -9.76 -7.94 15.55
N GLY A 60 -9.25 -9.06 16.08
CA GLY A 60 -9.46 -10.39 15.51
C GLY A 60 -8.20 -11.27 15.54
N PRO A 61 -8.32 -12.55 15.14
CA PRO A 61 -7.22 -13.52 15.03
C PRO A 61 -5.97 -13.00 14.28
N PRO A 62 -4.78 -13.56 14.55
CA PRO A 62 -3.57 -13.24 13.78
C PRO A 62 -3.73 -13.60 12.30
N GLY A 63 -3.03 -12.89 11.41
CA GLY A 63 -3.05 -13.18 9.96
C GLY A 63 -4.16 -12.50 9.14
N LEU A 64 -5.13 -11.82 9.78
CA LEU A 64 -6.25 -11.16 9.08
C LEU A 64 -5.92 -9.81 8.42
N GLY A 65 -4.64 -9.45 8.29
CA GLY A 65 -4.25 -8.23 7.59
C GLY A 65 -4.48 -6.91 8.33
N LYS A 66 -4.62 -6.92 9.66
CA LYS A 66 -4.80 -5.69 10.48
C LYS A 66 -3.70 -4.64 10.25
N THR A 67 -2.45 -5.06 10.33
CA THR A 67 -1.29 -4.18 10.07
C THR A 67 -1.25 -3.72 8.61
N THR A 68 -1.69 -4.57 7.69
CA THR A 68 -1.80 -4.24 6.27
C THR A 68 -2.83 -3.15 6.03
N LEU A 69 -4.02 -3.24 6.65
CA LEU A 69 -5.04 -2.21 6.61
C LEU A 69 -4.54 -0.88 7.17
N ALA A 70 -3.81 -0.89 8.28
CA ALA A 70 -3.21 0.32 8.84
C ALA A 70 -2.24 1.01 7.84
N ASN A 71 -1.43 0.23 7.12
CA ASN A 71 -0.56 0.75 6.06
C ASN A 71 -1.34 1.34 4.89
N ILE A 72 -2.38 0.64 4.42
CA ILE A 72 -3.24 1.10 3.32
C ILE A 72 -3.92 2.42 3.71
N ILE A 73 -4.43 2.53 4.94
CA ILE A 73 -5.09 3.75 5.44
C ILE A 73 -4.11 4.91 5.48
N ALA A 74 -2.92 4.73 6.06
CA ALA A 74 -1.89 5.77 6.11
C ALA A 74 -1.54 6.26 4.70
N LYS A 75 -1.27 5.32 3.77
CA LYS A 75 -0.98 5.65 2.36
C LYS A 75 -2.13 6.41 1.70
N THR A 76 -3.37 5.96 1.91
CA THR A 76 -4.56 6.57 1.31
C THR A 76 -4.82 7.98 1.86
N MET A 77 -4.50 8.20 3.13
CA MET A 77 -4.60 9.50 3.80
C MET A 77 -3.37 10.40 3.53
N GLY A 78 -2.36 9.92 2.81
CA GLY A 78 -1.14 10.68 2.52
C GLY A 78 -0.23 10.88 3.73
N THR A 79 -0.31 9.99 4.73
CA THR A 79 0.48 10.07 5.97
C THR A 79 1.39 8.86 6.13
N GLN A 80 2.35 8.94 7.05
CA GLN A 80 3.24 7.82 7.39
C GLN A 80 2.67 7.03 8.57
N LEU A 81 2.73 5.69 8.48
CA LEU A 81 2.37 4.81 9.58
C LEU A 81 3.50 4.83 10.64
N VAL A 82 3.14 5.16 11.88
CA VAL A 82 4.03 5.02 13.04
C VAL A 82 3.68 3.73 13.76
N VAL A 83 4.68 2.88 13.97
CA VAL A 83 4.56 1.63 14.76
C VAL A 83 5.52 1.75 15.93
N THR A 84 5.07 1.41 17.13
CA THR A 84 5.86 1.40 18.36
C THR A 84 5.94 -0.02 18.88
#